data_AF-A0A817G4K8-F1
#
_entry.id   AF-A0A817G4K8-F1
#
_cell.length_a   1.000
_cell.length_b   1.000
_cell.length_c   1.000
_cell.angle_alpha   90.00
_cell.angle_beta   90.00
_cell.angle_gamma   90.00
#
_symmetry.space_group_name_H-M   'P 1'
#
loop_
_entity.id
_entity.type
_entity.pdbx_description
1 polymer ?
#
loop_
_entity_poly.entity_id
_entity_poly.type
_entity_poly.pdbx_seq_one_letter_code
_entity_poly.pdbx_strand_id
1 'polypeptide(L)'
;MTNDNEFQPDLSENEEQDNKSPKNDIDDNISDLSLSLSPELDPQEKEIEEEIKNDDLSPEIHDQVDEILHINENKEQDDLTQFIIQAKQQGYNCLDLSKKNITEFPTTLLEFPSLQYLYLEGNEITQLPDDLFLRLPNLKWIDLRNNKITHIPSLGLDKNSSLRYLLLSGNLIRTLPVQLVFIIHIYVFLNKISSIAYQYRSASTNPNLNEVVIVSAARTPIGSFRGSLASVSAPKLGAAAIKACLERAKIPANRVQEVYMGNVVQAGVGQAPARQAALYAGLPQETLCTTVNKVCASGMKAIMIASQSLMCGHQDIMIAGGMESMSNAPYYFPRGDTPYGTLQLEDGIAKDGLTDAYDRIPMGLCAEKTAKKENLSRVDQDTFAKLSYERTARAWKEGKYKAEIVPITVTTKKGEVIVKEDEEYRKVDFEKMKTLRTAFLKDGTITAANASKINDGAAACLLMTRQAADELGCKPLARIIDKNSIRQFEYDCRPNRFFLFYITKSSYIK
;
A
#
# COMPACT_ATOMS: atom_id res chain seq x y z
N MET A 1 -3.29 -11.81 -73.24
CA MET A 1 -4.60 -11.16 -73.12
C MET A 1 -4.40 -10.04 -72.11
N THR A 2 -3.91 -8.88 -72.56
CA THR A 2 -4.73 -7.77 -73.12
C THR A 2 -5.59 -7.16 -72.01
N ASN A 3 -5.17 -6.04 -71.40
CA ASN A 3 -5.32 -4.65 -71.91
C ASN A 3 -6.82 -4.27 -71.92
N ASP A 4 -7.24 -3.13 -71.35
CA ASP A 4 -6.81 -1.74 -71.60
C ASP A 4 -6.62 -0.95 -70.26
N ASN A 5 -5.65 -0.04 -70.07
CA ASN A 5 -5.43 1.34 -70.63
C ASN A 5 -6.41 2.41 -70.05
N GLU A 6 -6.06 3.67 -69.76
CA GLU A 6 -4.78 4.43 -69.92
C GLU A 6 -4.69 5.71 -69.03
N PHE A 7 -3.45 6.15 -68.74
CA PHE A 7 -2.91 7.52 -68.52
C PHE A 7 -3.62 8.62 -67.67
N GLN A 8 -3.00 8.95 -66.51
CA GLN A 8 -2.18 10.16 -66.18
C GLN A 8 -2.22 11.45 -67.06
N PRO A 9 -1.67 12.62 -66.59
CA PRO A 9 -0.92 12.94 -65.34
C PRO A 9 -1.61 14.09 -64.52
N ASP A 10 -1.04 15.09 -63.81
CA ASP A 10 0.34 15.59 -63.55
C ASP A 10 0.44 16.58 -62.33
N LEU A 11 1.68 16.93 -61.94
CA LEU A 11 2.17 18.07 -61.10
C LEU A 11 1.71 18.22 -59.61
N SER A 12 2.55 18.66 -58.65
CA SER A 12 3.92 19.22 -58.70
C SER A 12 4.78 18.94 -57.44
N GLU A 13 6.10 18.77 -57.68
CA GLU A 13 7.27 19.17 -56.86
C GLU A 13 7.66 18.44 -55.54
N ASN A 14 8.97 18.16 -55.50
CA ASN A 14 9.83 17.67 -54.42
C ASN A 14 10.10 18.80 -53.37
N GLU A 15 10.97 18.72 -52.34
CA GLU A 15 12.23 17.96 -52.19
C GLU A 15 12.69 17.73 -50.72
N GLU A 16 13.93 17.25 -50.57
CA GLU A 16 14.39 16.33 -49.52
C GLU A 16 15.00 16.91 -48.23
N GLN A 17 15.00 16.08 -47.16
CA GLN A 17 16.03 15.91 -46.07
C GLN A 17 16.45 17.16 -45.24
N ASP A 18 16.89 17.09 -43.97
CA ASP A 18 17.87 16.20 -43.33
C ASP A 18 17.73 16.19 -41.76
N ASN A 19 18.63 15.49 -41.06
CA ASN A 19 18.63 15.09 -39.64
C ASN A 19 18.85 16.21 -38.60
N LYS A 20 18.18 16.09 -37.43
CA LYS A 20 18.79 16.31 -36.09
C LYS A 20 17.96 15.76 -34.91
N SER A 21 18.61 15.63 -33.76
CA SER A 21 18.12 15.01 -32.51
C SER A 21 17.14 15.89 -31.71
N PRO A 22 16.31 15.29 -30.83
CA PRO A 22 15.26 16.00 -30.10
C PRO A 22 15.82 16.90 -28.99
N LYS A 23 15.15 18.05 -28.78
CA LYS A 23 15.23 18.83 -27.54
C LYS A 23 14.08 18.46 -26.61
N ASN A 24 14.31 18.64 -25.31
CA ASN A 24 13.24 18.63 -24.31
C ASN A 24 12.65 20.04 -24.23
N ASP A 25 11.38 20.18 -24.56
CA ASP A 25 10.57 21.34 -24.21
C ASP A 25 9.26 20.79 -23.61
N ILE A 26 9.00 21.11 -22.34
CA ILE A 26 7.73 20.83 -21.66
C ILE A 26 7.11 22.20 -21.40
N ASP A 27 6.09 22.56 -22.17
CA ASP A 27 5.43 23.86 -22.02
C ASP A 27 4.70 23.96 -20.68
N ASP A 28 5.00 25.02 -19.94
CA ASP A 28 4.24 25.42 -18.75
C ASP A 28 2.83 25.86 -19.15
N ASN A 29 1.81 25.36 -18.43
CA ASN A 29 0.43 25.79 -18.64
C ASN A 29 -0.43 25.71 -17.37
N ILE A 30 0.03 26.39 -16.31
CA ILE A 30 -0.78 26.72 -15.12
C ILE A 30 -0.57 28.20 -14.78
N SER A 31 -1.14 29.08 -15.61
CA SER A 31 -1.05 30.54 -15.44
C SER A 31 -2.41 31.22 -15.65
N ASP A 32 -3.41 30.84 -14.86
CA ASP A 32 -4.67 31.60 -14.74
C ASP A 32 -5.38 31.32 -13.40
N LEU A 33 -5.01 32.07 -12.35
CA LEU A 33 -5.72 32.13 -11.06
C LEU A 33 -5.27 33.35 -10.23
N SER A 34 -5.47 34.54 -10.80
CA SER A 34 -5.15 35.83 -10.18
C SER A 34 -6.17 36.22 -9.10
N LEU A 35 -5.99 35.70 -7.88
CA LEU A 35 -6.73 36.19 -6.71
C LEU A 35 -6.30 37.63 -6.36
N SER A 36 -7.26 38.57 -6.44
CA SER A 36 -7.06 39.98 -6.14
C SER A 36 -6.97 40.22 -4.63
N LEU A 37 -5.85 40.77 -4.16
CA LEU A 37 -5.68 41.19 -2.77
C LEU A 37 -6.31 42.58 -2.53
N SER A 38 -7.36 42.62 -1.72
CA SER A 38 -7.87 43.85 -1.08
C SER A 38 -7.26 44.02 0.32
N PRO A 39 -6.87 45.23 0.74
CA PRO A 39 -6.01 45.44 1.92
C PRO A 39 -6.77 45.61 3.25
N GLU A 40 -7.99 45.09 3.39
CA GLU A 40 -8.78 45.19 4.62
C GLU A 40 -8.88 43.84 5.32
N LEU A 41 -8.36 43.78 6.56
CA LEU A 41 -8.42 42.61 7.44
C LEU A 41 -9.87 42.24 7.83
N ASP A 42 -10.12 40.94 7.94
CA ASP A 42 -11.41 40.36 8.30
C ASP A 42 -11.87 40.88 9.68
N PRO A 43 -13.17 41.17 9.91
CA PRO A 43 -13.69 41.42 11.24
C PRO A 43 -13.26 40.39 12.31
N GLN A 44 -13.13 39.10 11.96
CA GLN A 44 -12.66 38.05 12.87
C GLN A 44 -11.17 38.20 13.24
N GLU A 45 -10.33 38.69 12.31
CA GLU A 45 -8.91 38.97 12.60
C GLU A 45 -8.75 40.14 13.58
N LYS A 46 -9.67 41.11 13.56
CA LYS A 46 -9.69 42.25 14.51
C LYS A 46 -10.20 41.84 15.89
N GLU A 47 -11.18 40.95 15.96
CA GLU A 47 -11.67 40.36 17.21
C GLU A 47 -10.54 39.59 17.92
N ILE A 48 -9.76 38.82 17.15
CA ILE A 48 -8.53 38.14 17.61
C ILE A 48 -7.43 39.14 18.03
N GLU A 49 -7.24 40.26 17.32
CA GLU A 49 -6.30 41.32 17.75
C GLU A 49 -6.74 42.07 19.03
N GLU A 50 -8.01 42.01 19.44
CA GLU A 50 -8.46 42.53 20.73
C GLU A 50 -8.39 41.48 21.83
N GLU A 51 -8.63 40.19 21.56
CA GLU A 51 -8.32 39.11 22.50
C GLU A 51 -6.82 39.08 22.84
N ILE A 52 -5.93 39.11 21.83
CA ILE A 52 -4.46 39.08 22.02
C ILE A 52 -3.91 40.27 22.84
N LYS A 53 -4.63 41.41 22.91
CA LYS A 53 -4.27 42.55 23.78
C LYS A 53 -4.69 42.36 25.24
N ASN A 54 -5.67 41.50 25.50
CA ASN A 54 -6.21 41.22 26.83
C ASN A 54 -5.69 39.91 27.42
N ASP A 55 -5.04 39.05 26.62
CA ASP A 55 -4.48 37.75 27.01
C ASP A 55 -3.18 37.90 27.82
N ASP A 56 -3.28 38.55 28.99
CA ASP A 56 -2.26 38.57 30.04
C ASP A 56 -2.20 37.18 30.71
N LEU A 57 -1.58 36.23 30.01
CA LEU A 57 -1.37 34.84 30.44
C LEU A 57 -0.40 34.67 31.63
N SER A 58 -0.10 35.74 32.38
CA SER A 58 0.82 35.71 33.51
C SER A 58 0.28 35.06 34.80
N PRO A 59 -1.01 35.18 35.22
CA PRO A 59 -1.42 34.81 36.57
C PRO A 59 -1.27 33.32 36.93
N GLU A 60 -1.82 32.42 36.11
CA GLU A 60 -2.02 31.00 36.52
C GLU A 60 -0.72 30.17 36.65
N ILE A 61 0.42 30.70 36.19
CA ILE A 61 1.73 30.06 36.28
C ILE A 61 2.66 30.76 37.28
N HIS A 62 2.46 32.05 37.56
CA HIS A 62 3.26 32.75 38.59
C HIS A 62 3.06 32.16 40.00
N ASP A 63 1.86 31.69 40.34
CA ASP A 63 1.53 31.09 41.64
C ASP A 63 2.25 29.75 41.96
N GLN A 64 3.09 29.23 41.06
CA GLN A 64 3.82 27.96 41.24
C GLN A 64 5.36 28.07 41.11
N VAL A 65 5.91 29.29 41.10
CA VAL A 65 7.36 29.50 40.93
C VAL A 65 8.01 30.00 42.23
N ASP A 66 8.77 29.13 42.89
CA ASP A 66 9.59 29.48 44.05
C ASP A 66 10.67 30.52 43.64
N GLU A 67 10.47 31.77 44.08
CA GLU A 67 11.31 32.97 43.87
C GLU A 67 11.78 33.25 42.43
N ILE A 68 11.17 34.25 41.79
CA ILE A 68 11.64 34.80 40.51
C ILE A 68 12.79 35.78 40.75
N LEU A 69 13.98 35.44 40.26
CA LEU A 69 15.14 36.31 40.35
C LEU A 69 15.17 37.29 39.16
N HIS A 70 14.83 38.55 39.42
CA HIS A 70 14.90 39.65 38.45
C HIS A 70 16.27 40.35 38.49
N ILE A 71 16.83 40.71 37.34
CA ILE A 71 17.99 41.63 37.28
C ILE A 71 17.52 43.09 37.35
N ASN A 72 17.87 43.81 38.42
CA ASN A 72 17.22 45.09 38.75
C ASN A 72 17.54 46.28 37.82
N GLU A 73 18.62 46.24 37.03
CA GLU A 73 19.10 47.39 36.25
C GLU A 73 19.59 46.99 34.85
N ASN A 74 19.69 47.97 33.93
CA ASN A 74 20.31 47.81 32.61
C ASN A 74 21.85 47.83 32.76
N LYS A 75 22.41 46.66 33.07
CA LYS A 75 23.84 46.46 33.28
C LYS A 75 24.57 46.01 32.00
N GLU A 76 25.90 46.13 32.01
CA GLU A 76 26.76 45.66 30.90
C GLU A 76 26.82 44.12 30.83
N GLN A 77 27.28 43.59 29.67
CA GLN A 77 27.26 42.16 29.36
C GLN A 77 28.06 41.28 30.35
N ASP A 78 29.12 41.84 30.94
CA ASP A 78 29.93 41.15 31.96
C ASP A 78 29.17 41.03 33.30
N ASP A 79 28.43 42.06 33.69
CA ASP A 79 27.57 42.09 34.88
C ASP A 79 26.41 41.09 34.74
N LEU A 80 25.80 41.02 33.54
CA LEU A 80 24.78 40.01 33.20
C LEU A 80 25.34 38.58 33.33
N THR A 81 26.59 38.37 32.91
CA THR A 81 27.30 37.10 33.06
C THR A 81 27.51 36.73 34.53
N GLN A 82 27.94 37.69 35.37
CA GLN A 82 28.06 37.45 36.82
C GLN A 82 26.71 37.16 37.49
N PHE A 83 25.64 37.87 37.10
CA PHE A 83 24.30 37.63 37.61
C PHE A 83 23.80 36.20 37.31
N ILE A 84 24.00 35.70 36.09
CA ILE A 84 23.64 34.32 35.71
C ILE A 84 24.46 33.29 36.52
N ILE A 85 25.76 33.54 36.72
CA ILE A 85 26.62 32.67 37.54
C ILE A 85 26.16 32.67 39.00
N GLN A 86 25.81 33.82 39.56
CA GLN A 86 25.31 33.95 40.92
C GLN A 86 23.96 33.22 41.10
N ALA A 87 23.02 33.41 40.18
CA ALA A 87 21.71 32.74 40.19
C ALA A 87 21.87 31.20 40.21
N LYS A 88 22.80 30.69 39.39
CA LYS A 88 23.18 29.27 39.33
C LYS A 88 23.86 28.77 40.62
N GLN A 89 24.69 29.57 41.27
CA GLN A 89 25.29 29.21 42.57
C GLN A 89 24.28 29.24 43.72
N GLN A 90 23.28 30.13 43.66
CA GLN A 90 22.23 30.25 44.67
C GLN A 90 21.09 29.23 44.47
N GLY A 91 21.08 28.48 43.36
CA GLY A 91 20.15 27.37 43.12
C GLY A 91 18.80 27.76 42.54
N TYR A 92 18.64 28.99 42.03
CA TYR A 92 17.42 29.45 41.38
C TYR A 92 17.02 28.56 40.19
N ASN A 93 15.72 28.39 39.96
CA ASN A 93 15.18 27.66 38.81
C ASN A 93 14.37 28.56 37.85
N CYS A 94 14.16 29.82 38.23
CA CYS A 94 13.53 30.86 37.42
C CYS A 94 14.48 32.05 37.28
N LEU A 95 14.52 32.66 36.09
CA LEU A 95 15.32 33.85 35.82
C LEU A 95 14.56 34.82 34.91
N ASP A 96 14.43 36.08 35.32
CA ASP A 96 13.88 37.15 34.49
C ASP A 96 14.95 38.15 34.06
N LEU A 97 15.16 38.17 32.74
CA LEU A 97 16.08 39.02 32.00
C LEU A 97 15.33 39.89 30.96
N SER A 98 14.01 40.06 31.13
CA SER A 98 13.17 40.80 30.20
C SER A 98 13.45 42.31 30.23
N LYS A 99 13.38 42.97 29.06
CA LYS A 99 13.47 44.44 28.89
C LYS A 99 14.81 45.01 29.38
N LYS A 100 15.92 44.34 29.03
CA LYS A 100 17.31 44.68 29.41
C LYS A 100 18.21 45.05 28.21
N ASN A 101 17.63 45.26 27.03
CA ASN A 101 18.33 45.59 25.78
C ASN A 101 19.38 44.54 25.33
N ILE A 102 19.22 43.28 25.72
CA ILE A 102 20.18 42.19 25.41
C ILE A 102 20.19 41.93 23.90
N THR A 103 21.32 42.14 23.21
CA THR A 103 21.45 41.99 21.75
C THR A 103 21.81 40.57 21.29
N GLU A 104 22.45 39.79 22.16
CA GLU A 104 22.91 38.42 21.90
C GLU A 104 22.48 37.50 23.06
N PHE A 105 22.02 36.29 22.75
CA PHE A 105 21.59 35.35 23.78
C PHE A 105 22.74 35.02 24.75
N PRO A 106 22.59 35.22 26.08
CA PRO A 106 23.68 35.00 27.03
C PRO A 106 24.08 33.52 27.11
N THR A 107 25.18 33.15 26.47
CA THR A 107 25.65 31.76 26.36
C THR A 107 25.95 31.10 27.70
N THR A 108 26.24 31.90 28.74
CA THR A 108 26.34 31.48 30.15
C THR A 108 25.09 30.73 30.65
N LEU A 109 23.91 31.00 30.10
CA LEU A 109 22.68 30.25 30.38
C LEU A 109 22.79 28.77 29.97
N LEU A 110 23.56 28.44 28.92
CA LEU A 110 23.77 27.07 28.44
C LEU A 110 24.54 26.20 29.44
N GLU A 111 25.07 26.78 30.52
CA GLU A 111 25.66 26.04 31.64
C GLU A 111 24.73 25.89 32.85
N PHE A 112 23.45 26.23 32.73
CA PHE A 112 22.48 26.24 33.82
C PHE A 112 21.38 25.17 33.63
N PRO A 113 21.72 23.86 33.58
CA PRO A 113 20.80 22.80 33.16
C PRO A 113 19.62 22.57 34.11
N SER A 114 19.64 23.15 35.32
CA SER A 114 18.55 23.12 36.31
C SER A 114 17.49 24.22 36.11
N LEU A 115 17.71 25.15 35.17
CA LEU A 115 16.78 26.23 34.85
C LEU A 115 15.48 25.67 34.25
N GLN A 116 14.35 26.10 34.80
CA GLN A 116 13.00 25.64 34.45
C GLN A 116 12.16 26.75 33.81
N TYR A 117 12.37 28.01 34.18
CA TYR A 117 11.64 29.18 33.69
C TYR A 117 12.64 30.26 33.29
N LEU A 118 12.53 30.78 32.06
CA LEU A 118 13.41 31.82 31.53
C LEU A 118 12.59 32.89 30.79
N TYR A 119 12.68 34.14 31.24
CA TYR A 119 12.01 35.26 30.62
C TYR A 119 13.04 36.21 29.99
N LEU A 120 12.87 36.49 28.70
CA LEU A 120 13.74 37.32 27.86
C LEU A 120 12.91 38.29 27.00
N GLU A 121 11.66 38.57 27.36
CA GLU A 121 10.76 39.45 26.59
C GLU A 121 11.39 40.84 26.37
N GLY A 122 11.18 41.46 25.20
CA GLY A 122 11.46 42.89 25.02
C GLY A 122 12.96 43.21 24.98
N ASN A 123 13.75 42.26 24.49
CA ASN A 123 15.19 42.42 24.26
C ASN A 123 15.46 42.54 22.76
N GLU A 124 16.73 42.62 22.37
CA GLU A 124 17.18 42.87 21.00
C GLU A 124 17.81 41.62 20.37
N ILE A 125 17.51 40.43 20.89
CA ILE A 125 18.16 39.17 20.53
C ILE A 125 17.84 38.81 19.08
N THR A 126 18.88 38.64 18.26
CA THR A 126 18.75 38.31 16.83
C THR A 126 18.86 36.81 16.53
N GLN A 127 19.59 36.05 17.35
CA GLN A 127 19.85 34.62 17.18
C GLN A 127 19.84 33.89 18.51
N LEU A 128 19.52 32.59 18.46
CA LEU A 128 19.57 31.65 19.59
C LEU A 128 20.63 30.58 19.31
N PRO A 129 21.31 30.03 20.34
CA PRO A 129 22.28 28.96 20.14
C PRO A 129 21.65 27.69 19.58
N ASP A 130 22.31 27.04 18.61
CA ASP A 130 21.80 25.82 17.96
C ASP A 130 21.52 24.67 18.94
N ASP A 131 22.29 24.57 20.04
CA ASP A 131 22.13 23.52 21.06
C ASP A 131 21.29 23.94 22.28
N LEU A 132 20.63 25.11 22.26
CA LEU A 132 19.86 25.68 23.38
C LEU A 132 18.97 24.65 24.10
N PHE A 133 18.11 23.95 23.36
CA PHE A 133 17.15 22.99 23.91
C PHE A 133 17.79 21.65 24.33
N LEU A 134 19.01 21.36 23.88
CA LEU A 134 19.82 20.23 24.32
C LEU A 134 20.59 20.55 25.61
N ARG A 135 20.98 21.82 25.80
CA ARG A 135 21.72 22.32 26.98
C ARG A 135 20.83 22.63 28.19
N LEU A 136 19.55 22.93 27.96
CA LEU A 136 18.56 23.24 29.00
C LEU A 136 17.46 22.17 29.10
N PRO A 137 17.77 20.92 29.48
CA PRO A 137 16.83 19.79 29.43
C PRO A 137 15.67 19.84 30.43
N ASN A 138 15.75 20.70 31.44
CA ASN A 138 14.69 20.89 32.46
C ASN A 138 13.79 22.11 32.19
N LEU A 139 14.03 22.85 31.11
CA LEU A 139 13.30 24.08 30.77
C LEU A 139 11.83 23.76 30.45
N LYS A 140 10.90 24.31 31.23
CA LYS A 140 9.45 24.16 31.06
C LYS A 140 8.81 25.32 30.30
N TRP A 141 9.35 26.52 30.52
CA TRP A 141 8.83 27.79 30.02
C TRP A 141 9.98 28.64 29.50
N ILE A 142 9.85 29.16 28.29
CA ILE A 142 10.72 30.21 27.79
C ILE A 142 9.90 31.30 27.08
N ASP A 143 10.09 32.54 27.53
CA ASP A 143 9.50 33.73 26.91
C ASP A 143 10.56 34.49 26.13
N LEU A 144 10.38 34.54 24.80
CA LEU A 144 11.23 35.24 23.83
C LEU A 144 10.41 36.28 23.05
N ARG A 145 9.24 36.70 23.55
CA ARG A 145 8.39 37.69 22.87
C ARG A 145 9.12 39.01 22.64
N ASN A 146 8.67 39.77 21.63
CA ASN A 146 9.12 41.15 21.39
C ASN A 146 10.66 41.25 21.27
N ASN A 147 11.25 40.46 20.37
CA ASN A 147 12.69 40.37 20.11
C ASN A 147 12.98 40.44 18.58
N LYS A 148 14.23 40.25 18.15
CA LYS A 148 14.65 40.30 16.74
C LYS A 148 14.99 38.93 16.14
N ILE A 149 14.53 37.84 16.77
CA ILE A 149 14.95 36.47 16.45
C ILE A 149 14.53 36.09 15.02
N THR A 150 15.46 35.57 14.21
CA THR A 150 15.19 35.19 12.81
C THR A 150 14.96 33.69 12.60
N HIS A 151 15.41 32.84 13.53
CA HIS A 151 15.32 31.37 13.43
C HIS A 151 15.17 30.73 14.81
N ILE A 152 14.51 29.57 14.87
CA ILE A 152 14.35 28.76 16.09
C ILE A 152 15.25 27.52 15.97
N PRO A 153 16.17 27.27 16.91
CA PRO A 153 17.10 26.16 16.82
C PRO A 153 16.37 24.82 16.97
N SER A 154 16.67 23.87 16.08
CA SER A 154 15.89 22.63 15.93
C SER A 154 16.48 21.39 16.65
N LEU A 155 17.68 21.51 17.19
CA LEU A 155 18.41 20.42 17.85
C LEU A 155 17.99 20.29 19.32
N GLY A 156 17.53 19.11 19.72
CA GLY A 156 17.13 18.82 21.10
C GLY A 156 15.67 19.14 21.43
N LEU A 157 14.95 19.88 20.59
CA LEU A 157 13.48 20.04 20.70
C LEU A 157 12.74 18.69 20.67
N ASP A 158 13.27 17.72 19.93
CA ASP A 158 12.77 16.33 19.87
C ASP A 158 13.00 15.51 21.14
N LYS A 159 13.77 16.05 22.11
CA LYS A 159 14.21 15.35 23.33
C LYS A 159 13.90 16.12 24.61
N ASN A 160 13.55 17.40 24.51
CA ASN A 160 13.22 18.24 25.66
C ASN A 160 11.76 18.05 26.09
N SER A 161 11.48 16.91 26.74
CA SER A 161 10.15 16.57 27.25
C SER A 161 9.68 17.44 28.43
N SER A 162 10.54 18.33 28.93
CA SER A 162 10.21 19.31 29.96
C SER A 162 9.45 20.51 29.38
N LEU A 163 9.77 20.91 28.14
CA LEU A 163 9.32 22.17 27.55
C LEU A 163 7.84 22.12 27.16
N ARG A 164 7.04 22.95 27.84
CA ARG A 164 5.58 23.04 27.64
C ARG A 164 5.15 24.33 26.98
N TYR A 165 5.86 25.43 27.22
CA TYR A 165 5.52 26.77 26.76
C TYR A 165 6.70 27.43 26.06
N LEU A 166 6.47 27.87 24.83
CA LEU A 166 7.43 28.61 24.01
C LEU A 166 6.74 29.85 23.42
N LEU A 167 7.02 31.01 24.00
CA LEU A 167 6.45 32.29 23.55
C LEU A 167 7.44 33.00 22.62
N LEU A 168 7.01 33.28 21.40
CA LEU A 168 7.85 33.81 20.30
C LEU A 168 7.19 34.99 19.58
N SER A 169 6.00 35.43 20.00
CA SER A 169 5.25 36.50 19.33
C SER A 169 6.05 37.80 19.21
N GLY A 170 5.90 38.53 18.10
CA GLY A 170 6.62 39.78 17.85
C GLY A 170 8.12 39.58 17.59
N ASN A 171 8.48 38.66 16.70
CA ASN A 171 9.85 38.41 16.26
C ASN A 171 9.97 38.45 14.71
N LEU A 172 11.18 38.20 14.18
CA LEU A 172 11.47 38.23 12.75
C LEU A 172 11.53 36.81 12.12
N ILE A 173 10.93 35.82 12.77
CA ILE A 173 11.04 34.40 12.40
C ILE A 173 10.31 34.16 11.08
N ARG A 174 11.04 33.62 10.09
CA ARG A 174 10.49 33.28 8.77
C ARG A 174 10.10 31.81 8.61
N THR A 175 10.72 30.95 9.42
CA THR A 175 10.65 29.49 9.30
C THR A 175 10.46 28.84 10.67
N LEU A 176 9.40 28.04 10.80
CA LEU A 176 9.12 27.24 12.00
C LEU A 176 9.62 25.79 11.81
N PRO A 177 10.50 25.23 12.66
CA PRO A 177 10.95 23.84 12.55
C PRO A 177 9.86 22.84 12.97
N VAL A 178 9.76 21.71 12.26
CA VAL A 178 8.74 20.68 12.52
C VAL A 178 8.80 20.05 13.92
N GLN A 179 9.95 20.11 14.60
CA GLN A 179 10.12 19.63 15.97
C GLN A 179 9.25 20.37 17.00
N LEU A 180 8.67 21.53 16.64
CA LEU A 180 7.71 22.24 17.48
C LEU A 180 6.44 21.43 17.79
N VAL A 181 6.09 20.40 17.02
CA VAL A 181 4.91 19.54 17.29
C VAL A 181 4.97 18.77 18.62
N PHE A 182 6.11 18.79 19.33
CA PHE A 182 6.27 18.16 20.64
C PHE A 182 6.02 19.11 21.83
N ILE A 183 5.86 20.41 21.60
CA ILE A 183 5.57 21.40 22.64
C ILE A 183 4.06 21.56 22.79
N ILE A 184 3.55 21.69 24.02
CA ILE A 184 2.12 21.74 24.31
C ILE A 184 1.49 23.08 23.90
N HIS A 185 2.18 24.20 24.18
CA HIS A 185 1.71 25.55 23.91
C HIS A 185 2.79 26.39 23.21
N ILE A 186 2.46 26.93 22.04
CA ILE A 186 3.36 27.75 21.21
C ILE A 186 2.60 28.99 20.75
N TYR A 187 3.18 30.17 20.99
CA TYR A 187 2.60 31.46 20.61
C TYR A 187 3.56 32.19 19.66
N VAL A 188 3.15 32.40 18.40
CA VAL A 188 4.03 32.87 17.30
C VAL A 188 3.44 34.07 16.52
N PHE A 189 2.45 34.76 17.08
CA PHE A 189 1.78 35.90 16.44
C PHE A 189 2.74 37.04 16.09
N LEU A 190 2.38 37.89 15.13
CA LEU A 190 3.18 39.03 14.68
C LEU A 190 4.62 38.67 14.22
N ASN A 191 4.84 37.45 13.73
CA ASN A 191 6.08 37.02 13.08
C ASN A 191 6.01 37.07 11.55
N LYS A 192 7.17 37.06 10.89
CA LYS A 192 7.30 37.10 9.42
C LYS A 192 7.28 35.71 8.78
N ILE A 193 6.44 34.80 9.29
CA ILE A 193 6.40 33.39 8.89
C ILE A 193 5.96 33.29 7.42
N SER A 194 6.90 32.94 6.54
CA SER A 194 6.64 32.72 5.12
C SER A 194 6.53 31.24 4.75
N SER A 195 6.96 30.34 5.65
CA SER A 195 6.84 28.88 5.48
C SER A 195 7.03 28.14 6.80
N ILE A 196 6.41 26.97 6.93
CA ILE A 196 6.85 25.95 7.89
C ILE A 196 8.06 25.26 7.27
N ALA A 197 9.15 25.11 8.02
CA ALA A 197 10.35 24.39 7.58
C ALA A 197 10.08 22.88 7.61
N TYR A 198 9.32 22.41 6.63
CA TYR A 198 8.99 21.01 6.39
C TYR A 198 10.21 20.24 5.85
N GLN A 199 11.32 20.28 6.61
CA GLN A 199 12.39 19.31 6.48
C GLN A 199 11.83 17.94 6.84
N TYR A 200 11.27 17.26 5.83
CA TYR A 200 11.29 15.81 5.80
C TYR A 200 12.74 15.39 6.06
N ARG A 201 13.01 14.87 7.27
CA ARG A 201 14.12 13.93 7.44
C ARG A 201 13.73 12.63 6.75
N SER A 202 13.73 12.67 5.43
CA SER A 202 13.90 11.50 4.57
C SER A 202 15.33 10.98 4.71
N ALA A 203 15.68 10.50 5.90
CA ALA A 203 16.30 9.18 5.94
C ALA A 203 15.37 8.29 5.10
N SER A 204 15.84 7.77 3.98
CA SER A 204 14.95 7.29 2.91
C SER A 204 14.05 6.13 3.39
N THR A 205 12.83 6.47 3.79
CA THR A 205 11.76 5.53 4.13
C THR A 205 10.96 5.07 2.91
N ASN A 206 11.42 5.40 1.71
CA ASN A 206 11.44 4.42 0.63
C ASN A 206 12.55 3.41 0.95
N PRO A 207 12.25 2.22 1.53
CA PRO A 207 13.19 1.12 1.50
C PRO A 207 13.58 0.86 0.04
N ASN A 208 14.87 0.64 -0.22
CA ASN A 208 15.36 0.31 -1.55
C ASN A 208 15.03 -1.17 -1.86
N LEU A 209 13.75 -1.44 -2.11
CA LEU A 209 13.22 -2.78 -2.36
C LEU A 209 13.60 -3.24 -3.77
N ASN A 210 13.93 -4.53 -3.89
CA ASN A 210 14.18 -5.13 -5.19
C ASN A 210 12.95 -5.00 -6.11
N GLU A 211 13.17 -4.58 -7.36
CA GLU A 211 12.14 -4.69 -8.40
C GLU A 211 11.79 -6.17 -8.59
N VAL A 212 10.49 -6.49 -8.60
CA VAL A 212 9.98 -7.84 -8.83
C VAL A 212 9.33 -7.95 -10.19
N VAL A 213 9.76 -8.94 -10.95
CA VAL A 213 9.31 -9.25 -12.31
C VAL A 213 8.64 -10.63 -12.39
N ILE A 214 7.68 -10.76 -13.30
CA ILE A 214 7.13 -12.04 -13.75
C ILE A 214 7.91 -12.46 -14.99
N VAL A 215 8.68 -13.55 -14.89
CA VAL A 215 9.48 -14.09 -16.01
C VAL A 215 8.71 -15.16 -16.78
N SER A 216 7.82 -15.89 -16.12
CA SER A 216 7.01 -16.93 -16.75
C SER A 216 5.68 -17.10 -16.02
N ALA A 217 4.65 -17.52 -16.76
CA ALA A 217 3.33 -17.82 -16.22
C ALA A 217 2.72 -19.02 -16.97
N ALA A 218 2.00 -19.86 -16.24
CA ALA A 218 1.36 -21.05 -16.80
C ALA A 218 0.13 -21.48 -15.99
N ARG A 219 -0.87 -22.07 -16.65
CA ARG A 219 -1.99 -22.73 -15.96
C ARG A 219 -2.45 -23.99 -16.65
N THR A 220 -3.13 -24.86 -15.91
CA THR A 220 -3.92 -25.95 -16.50
C THR A 220 -5.16 -25.39 -17.21
N PRO A 221 -5.81 -26.17 -18.08
CA PRO A 221 -7.23 -26.01 -18.35
C PRO A 221 -8.04 -25.98 -17.04
N ILE A 222 -9.18 -25.31 -17.08
CA ILE A 222 -10.17 -25.33 -16.00
C ILE A 222 -11.18 -26.43 -16.32
N GLY A 223 -11.16 -27.49 -15.50
CA GLY A 223 -12.11 -28.61 -15.57
C GLY A 223 -13.38 -28.29 -14.79
N SER A 224 -14.52 -28.80 -15.25
CA SER A 224 -15.78 -28.71 -14.50
C SER A 224 -15.78 -29.62 -13.28
N PHE A 225 -16.60 -29.28 -12.28
CA PHE A 225 -16.89 -30.19 -11.17
C PHE A 225 -17.29 -31.58 -11.66
N ARG A 226 -16.55 -32.60 -11.19
CA ARG A 226 -16.66 -34.02 -11.57
C ARG A 226 -16.52 -34.29 -13.08
N GLY A 227 -15.88 -33.36 -13.80
CA GLY A 227 -15.62 -33.40 -15.24
C GLY A 227 -14.21 -33.87 -15.59
N SER A 228 -13.60 -33.23 -16.59
CA SER A 228 -12.39 -33.69 -17.29
C SER A 228 -11.14 -33.88 -16.43
N LEU A 229 -10.98 -33.09 -15.36
CA LEU A 229 -9.81 -33.14 -14.46
C LEU A 229 -10.09 -33.84 -13.12
N ALA A 230 -11.29 -34.37 -12.90
CA ALA A 230 -11.75 -34.81 -11.59
C ALA A 230 -10.96 -35.97 -10.94
N SER A 231 -10.14 -36.71 -11.70
CA SER A 231 -9.24 -37.74 -11.17
C SER A 231 -7.81 -37.25 -10.88
N VAL A 232 -7.55 -35.94 -11.03
CA VAL A 232 -6.23 -35.33 -10.81
C VAL A 232 -6.27 -34.46 -9.56
N SER A 233 -5.46 -34.78 -8.55
CA SER A 233 -5.41 -34.02 -7.31
C SER A 233 -4.78 -32.63 -7.50
N ALA A 234 -5.18 -31.66 -6.67
CA ALA A 234 -4.71 -30.27 -6.75
C ALA A 234 -3.17 -30.13 -6.80
N PRO A 235 -2.36 -30.89 -6.03
CA PRO A 235 -0.90 -30.82 -6.15
C PRO A 235 -0.34 -31.30 -7.49
N LYS A 236 -1.00 -32.23 -8.20
CA LYS A 236 -0.59 -32.65 -9.55
C LYS A 236 -0.94 -31.61 -10.61
N LEU A 237 -2.07 -30.92 -10.46
CA LEU A 237 -2.41 -29.76 -11.30
C LEU A 237 -1.41 -28.62 -11.07
N GLY A 238 -1.10 -28.32 -9.81
CA GLY A 238 -0.07 -27.34 -9.42
C GLY A 238 1.29 -27.69 -10.00
N ALA A 239 1.71 -28.94 -9.90
CA ALA A 239 2.98 -29.43 -10.44
C ALA A 239 3.14 -29.19 -11.95
N ALA A 240 2.08 -29.42 -12.73
CA ALA A 240 2.09 -29.17 -14.17
C ALA A 240 2.27 -27.67 -14.49
N ALA A 241 1.61 -26.78 -13.75
CA ALA A 241 1.78 -25.34 -13.90
C ALA A 241 3.20 -24.86 -13.48
N ILE A 242 3.71 -25.36 -12.35
CA ILE A 242 5.07 -25.07 -11.84
C ILE A 242 6.13 -25.50 -12.85
N LYS A 243 6.06 -26.75 -13.34
CA LYS A 243 7.00 -27.32 -14.31
C LYS A 243 7.00 -26.53 -15.62
N ALA A 244 5.83 -26.23 -16.17
CA ALA A 244 5.72 -25.44 -17.40
C ALA A 244 6.25 -24.01 -17.24
N CYS A 245 6.15 -23.41 -16.05
CA CYS A 245 6.77 -22.11 -15.79
C CYS A 245 8.30 -22.17 -15.98
N LEU A 246 8.94 -23.20 -15.41
CA LEU A 246 10.38 -23.43 -15.52
C LEU A 246 10.82 -23.76 -16.96
N GLU A 247 10.09 -24.64 -17.65
CA GLU A 247 10.37 -25.02 -19.04
C GLU A 247 10.29 -23.81 -19.99
N ARG A 248 9.28 -22.93 -19.80
CA ARG A 248 9.13 -21.69 -20.57
C ARG A 248 10.21 -20.65 -20.25
N ALA A 249 10.63 -20.56 -18.99
CA ALA A 249 11.70 -19.66 -18.55
C ALA A 249 13.11 -20.17 -18.91
N LYS A 250 13.27 -21.47 -19.14
CA LYS A 250 14.55 -22.19 -19.30
C LYS A 250 15.45 -22.12 -18.06
N ILE A 251 14.88 -21.89 -16.87
CA ILE A 251 15.62 -21.88 -15.60
C ILE A 251 15.66 -23.30 -15.01
N PRO A 252 16.83 -23.82 -14.60
CA PRO A 252 16.92 -25.13 -13.95
C PRO A 252 16.27 -25.09 -12.56
N ALA A 253 15.57 -26.18 -12.21
CA ALA A 253 14.70 -26.23 -11.01
C ALA A 253 15.44 -25.96 -9.69
N ASN A 254 16.76 -26.21 -9.62
CA ASN A 254 17.59 -25.93 -8.45
C ASN A 254 17.91 -24.44 -8.21
N ARG A 255 17.45 -23.54 -9.09
CA ARG A 255 17.49 -22.08 -8.83
C ARG A 255 16.25 -21.57 -8.10
N VAL A 256 15.19 -22.37 -7.94
CA VAL A 256 14.00 -21.96 -7.17
C VAL A 256 14.24 -22.18 -5.68
N GLN A 257 14.36 -21.07 -4.94
CA GLN A 257 14.61 -21.12 -3.50
C GLN A 257 13.33 -21.48 -2.71
N GLU A 258 12.17 -20.94 -3.11
CA GLU A 258 10.93 -21.06 -2.35
C GLU A 258 9.65 -21.03 -3.21
N VAL A 259 8.61 -21.76 -2.78
CA VAL A 259 7.35 -21.96 -3.49
C VAL A 259 6.13 -21.66 -2.61
N TYR A 260 5.25 -20.76 -3.05
CA TYR A 260 3.97 -20.47 -2.41
C TYR A 260 2.80 -20.83 -3.31
N MET A 261 1.99 -21.81 -2.90
CA MET A 261 0.77 -22.20 -3.64
C MET A 261 -0.47 -21.98 -2.78
N GLY A 262 -1.40 -21.19 -3.31
CA GLY A 262 -2.73 -21.01 -2.74
C GLY A 262 -3.60 -22.25 -2.93
N ASN A 263 -4.20 -22.78 -1.87
CA ASN A 263 -5.15 -23.89 -1.91
C ASN A 263 -6.07 -23.76 -0.68
N VAL A 264 -7.39 -23.77 -0.92
CA VAL A 264 -8.43 -23.50 0.08
C VAL A 264 -8.91 -24.80 0.72
N VAL A 265 -9.37 -25.75 -0.10
CA VAL A 265 -9.94 -27.02 0.38
C VAL A 265 -8.79 -28.04 0.51
N GLN A 266 -8.07 -27.96 1.63
CA GLN A 266 -6.84 -28.73 1.86
C GLN A 266 -7.08 -30.13 2.47
N ALA A 267 -8.29 -30.42 2.96
CA ALA A 267 -8.57 -31.69 3.61
C ALA A 267 -8.52 -32.86 2.61
N GLY A 268 -7.98 -33.99 3.04
CA GLY A 268 -7.75 -35.16 2.17
C GLY A 268 -6.58 -35.02 1.18
N VAL A 269 -6.08 -33.80 0.92
CA VAL A 269 -4.94 -33.55 0.00
C VAL A 269 -3.62 -34.09 0.56
N GLY A 270 -3.53 -34.33 1.87
CA GLY A 270 -2.33 -34.82 2.56
C GLY A 270 -1.41 -33.72 3.05
N GLN A 271 -0.26 -34.09 3.63
CA GLN A 271 0.66 -33.14 4.26
C GLN A 271 1.23 -32.14 3.23
N ALA A 272 1.28 -30.86 3.62
CA ALA A 272 1.89 -29.75 2.88
C ALA A 272 1.62 -29.74 1.35
N PRO A 273 0.38 -29.43 0.89
CA PRO A 273 0.02 -29.45 -0.53
C PRO A 273 1.00 -28.73 -1.47
N ALA A 274 1.47 -27.52 -1.11
CA ALA A 274 2.46 -26.78 -1.89
C ALA A 274 3.80 -27.54 -2.08
N ARG A 275 4.25 -28.27 -1.05
CA ARG A 275 5.47 -29.09 -1.10
C ARG A 275 5.29 -30.32 -1.98
N GLN A 276 4.11 -30.95 -1.95
CA GLN A 276 3.78 -32.01 -2.90
C GLN A 276 3.85 -31.49 -4.35
N ALA A 277 3.27 -30.32 -4.63
CA ALA A 277 3.28 -29.73 -5.97
C ALA A 277 4.70 -29.40 -6.47
N ALA A 278 5.56 -28.86 -5.61
CA ALA A 278 6.97 -28.60 -5.92
C ALA A 278 7.75 -29.89 -6.23
N LEU A 279 7.62 -30.93 -5.39
CA LEU A 279 8.31 -32.20 -5.59
C LEU A 279 7.80 -32.95 -6.83
N TYR A 280 6.49 -32.96 -7.09
CA TYR A 280 5.91 -33.55 -8.31
C TYR A 280 6.30 -32.78 -9.58
N ALA A 281 6.67 -31.50 -9.49
CA ALA A 281 7.23 -30.72 -10.60
C ALA A 281 8.74 -30.96 -10.82
N GLY A 282 9.41 -31.69 -9.93
CA GLY A 282 10.84 -31.99 -10.00
C GLY A 282 11.74 -30.91 -9.39
N LEU A 283 11.22 -30.08 -8.47
CA LEU A 283 12.07 -29.16 -7.69
C LEU A 283 12.83 -29.94 -6.59
N PRO A 284 14.03 -29.48 -6.17
CA PRO A 284 14.84 -30.19 -5.18
C PRO A 284 14.21 -30.31 -3.79
N GLN A 285 14.82 -31.12 -2.93
CA GLN A 285 14.33 -31.32 -1.56
C GLN A 285 14.63 -30.12 -0.65
N GLU A 286 15.54 -29.24 -1.05
CA GLU A 286 15.95 -28.04 -0.31
C GLU A 286 14.95 -26.89 -0.49
N THR A 287 14.17 -26.88 -1.57
CA THR A 287 13.24 -25.78 -1.90
C THR A 287 12.14 -25.62 -0.84
N LEU A 288 12.10 -24.45 -0.21
CA LEU A 288 11.11 -24.10 0.82
C LEU A 288 9.71 -24.03 0.23
N CYS A 289 8.68 -24.42 0.99
CA CYS A 289 7.32 -24.58 0.46
C CYS A 289 6.25 -24.21 1.52
N THR A 290 5.37 -23.27 1.20
CA THR A 290 4.22 -22.90 2.05
C THR A 290 2.90 -22.94 1.28
N THR A 291 1.86 -23.50 1.90
CA THR A 291 0.49 -23.53 1.34
C THR A 291 -0.29 -22.34 1.89
N VAL A 292 -0.85 -21.51 1.02
CA VAL A 292 -1.55 -20.27 1.40
C VAL A 292 -3.06 -20.49 1.38
N ASN A 293 -3.78 -20.13 2.44
CA ASN A 293 -5.24 -20.01 2.40
C ASN A 293 -5.67 -18.57 2.70
N LYS A 294 -6.35 -17.95 1.72
CA LYS A 294 -7.13 -16.71 1.84
C LYS A 294 -8.41 -16.83 0.99
N VAL A 295 -9.06 -17.99 1.02
CA VAL A 295 -10.24 -18.35 0.21
C VAL A 295 -9.99 -18.04 -1.28
N CYS A 296 -10.92 -17.44 -2.01
CA CYS A 296 -10.78 -17.14 -3.45
C CYS A 296 -9.54 -16.29 -3.79
N ALA A 297 -8.99 -15.53 -2.83
CA ALA A 297 -7.81 -14.69 -3.03
C ALA A 297 -6.48 -15.44 -2.81
N SER A 298 -6.49 -16.75 -2.50
CA SER A 298 -5.28 -17.52 -2.10
C SER A 298 -4.15 -17.45 -3.12
N GLY A 299 -4.44 -17.68 -4.41
CA GLY A 299 -3.42 -17.69 -5.46
C GLY A 299 -2.79 -16.31 -5.72
N MET A 300 -3.60 -15.26 -5.68
CA MET A 300 -3.10 -13.88 -5.75
C MET A 300 -2.30 -13.52 -4.49
N LYS A 301 -2.76 -13.92 -3.30
CA LYS A 301 -2.04 -13.63 -2.05
C LYS A 301 -0.68 -14.34 -1.99
N ALA A 302 -0.56 -15.55 -2.54
CA ALA A 302 0.73 -16.24 -2.70
C ALA A 302 1.72 -15.42 -3.55
N ILE A 303 1.28 -14.90 -4.71
CA ILE A 303 2.08 -14.00 -5.57
C ILE A 303 2.51 -12.74 -4.81
N MET A 304 1.63 -12.19 -3.97
CA MET A 304 1.94 -11.01 -3.15
C MET A 304 2.96 -11.28 -2.06
N ILE A 305 2.86 -12.38 -1.30
CA ILE A 305 3.81 -12.66 -0.21
C ILE A 305 5.16 -13.15 -0.73
N ALA A 306 5.20 -13.89 -1.85
CA ALA A 306 6.45 -14.18 -2.56
C ALA A 306 7.11 -12.89 -3.05
N SER A 307 6.32 -12.01 -3.67
CA SER A 307 6.78 -10.68 -4.06
C SER A 307 7.35 -9.85 -2.90
N GLN A 308 6.84 -10.01 -1.67
CA GLN A 308 7.36 -9.32 -0.49
C GLN A 308 8.70 -9.92 -0.04
N SER A 309 8.84 -11.24 -0.06
CA SER A 309 10.12 -11.93 0.21
C SER A 309 11.22 -11.53 -0.79
N LEU A 310 10.89 -11.47 -2.08
CA LEU A 310 11.78 -10.96 -3.14
C LEU A 310 12.15 -9.47 -2.94
N MET A 311 11.16 -8.62 -2.64
CA MET A 311 11.36 -7.19 -2.39
C MET A 311 12.31 -6.91 -1.22
N CYS A 312 12.23 -7.72 -0.15
CA CYS A 312 13.11 -7.63 1.02
C CYS A 312 14.50 -8.28 0.80
N GLY A 313 14.77 -8.89 -0.36
CA GLY A 313 16.04 -9.58 -0.61
C GLY A 313 16.24 -10.85 0.21
N HIS A 314 15.15 -11.47 0.70
CA HIS A 314 15.22 -12.76 1.39
C HIS A 314 15.39 -13.94 0.41
N GLN A 315 14.93 -13.74 -0.83
CA GLN A 315 15.02 -14.68 -1.96
C GLN A 315 15.17 -13.89 -3.26
N ASP A 316 15.61 -14.56 -4.32
CA ASP A 316 15.82 -13.99 -5.66
C ASP A 316 14.87 -14.58 -6.71
N ILE A 317 14.47 -15.84 -6.53
CA ILE A 317 13.76 -16.68 -7.50
C ILE A 317 12.75 -17.54 -6.76
N MET A 318 11.47 -17.22 -6.92
CA MET A 318 10.35 -17.91 -6.27
C MET A 318 9.29 -18.31 -7.28
N ILE A 319 8.55 -19.38 -6.99
CA ILE A 319 7.33 -19.72 -7.74
C ILE A 319 6.11 -19.46 -6.87
N ALA A 320 5.14 -18.72 -7.40
CA ALA A 320 3.94 -18.36 -6.68
C ALA A 320 2.68 -18.53 -7.54
N GLY A 321 1.61 -19.05 -6.95
CA GLY A 321 0.41 -19.38 -7.70
C GLY A 321 -0.71 -19.94 -6.83
N GLY A 322 -1.64 -20.67 -7.44
CA GLY A 322 -2.72 -21.36 -6.76
C GLY A 322 -3.16 -22.63 -7.48
N MET A 323 -3.73 -23.57 -6.73
CA MET A 323 -4.19 -24.87 -7.21
C MET A 323 -5.38 -25.32 -6.39
N GLU A 324 -6.39 -25.87 -7.05
CA GLU A 324 -7.60 -26.35 -6.40
C GLU A 324 -8.16 -27.56 -7.13
N SER A 325 -8.75 -28.49 -6.40
CA SER A 325 -9.54 -29.56 -7.00
C SER A 325 -10.78 -29.83 -6.15
N MET A 326 -11.80 -29.03 -6.41
CA MET A 326 -13.08 -29.12 -5.70
C MET A 326 -13.76 -30.47 -5.99
N SER A 327 -13.45 -31.15 -7.10
CA SER A 327 -13.93 -32.52 -7.39
C SER A 327 -13.35 -33.61 -6.48
N ASN A 328 -12.23 -33.34 -5.80
CA ASN A 328 -11.57 -34.27 -4.86
C ASN A 328 -11.79 -33.88 -3.39
N ALA A 329 -12.62 -32.86 -3.11
CA ALA A 329 -12.98 -32.49 -1.76
C ALA A 329 -13.74 -33.63 -1.06
N PRO A 330 -13.35 -34.03 0.16
CA PRO A 330 -14.04 -35.09 0.90
C PRO A 330 -15.31 -34.57 1.60
N TYR A 331 -16.14 -35.51 2.06
CA TYR A 331 -17.13 -35.25 3.10
C TYR A 331 -16.50 -35.42 4.49
N TYR A 332 -16.98 -34.65 5.46
CA TYR A 332 -16.51 -34.69 6.85
C TYR A 332 -17.47 -35.42 7.79
N PHE A 333 -16.88 -36.10 8.76
CA PHE A 333 -17.54 -36.53 9.98
C PHE A 333 -16.70 -36.07 11.19
N PRO A 334 -17.28 -35.42 12.22
CA PRO A 334 -16.54 -35.03 13.41
C PRO A 334 -15.90 -36.23 14.14
N ARG A 335 -14.71 -36.03 14.70
CA ARG A 335 -14.08 -37.02 15.58
C ARG A 335 -14.71 -36.95 16.97
N GLY A 336 -15.27 -38.06 17.44
CA GLY A 336 -15.88 -38.21 18.76
C GLY A 336 -16.74 -39.46 18.80
N ASP A 337 -17.64 -39.54 19.77
CA ASP A 337 -18.68 -40.58 19.81
C ASP A 337 -19.69 -40.37 18.69
N THR A 338 -20.06 -41.45 17.99
CA THR A 338 -21.12 -41.40 16.98
C THR A 338 -22.48 -41.22 17.67
N PRO A 339 -23.23 -40.13 17.39
CA PRO A 339 -24.49 -39.87 18.07
C PRO A 339 -25.57 -40.90 17.70
N TYR A 340 -26.43 -41.23 18.66
CA TYR A 340 -27.61 -42.04 18.42
C TYR A 340 -28.62 -41.27 17.56
N GLY A 341 -29.01 -41.83 16.41
CA GLY A 341 -29.96 -41.23 15.47
C GLY A 341 -29.37 -41.03 14.08
N THR A 342 -29.72 -39.92 13.43
CA THR A 342 -29.34 -39.62 12.05
C THR A 342 -27.89 -39.15 11.96
N LEU A 343 -27.05 -39.92 11.28
CA LEU A 343 -25.71 -39.48 10.86
C LEU A 343 -25.82 -38.43 9.75
N GLN A 344 -25.16 -37.29 9.91
CA GLN A 344 -24.97 -36.30 8.83
C GLN A 344 -23.49 -36.17 8.50
N LEU A 345 -23.18 -36.03 7.22
CA LEU A 345 -21.84 -35.77 6.71
C LEU A 345 -21.84 -34.39 6.07
N GLU A 346 -20.85 -33.55 6.42
CA GLU A 346 -20.74 -32.19 5.88
C GLU A 346 -19.96 -32.21 4.57
N ASP A 347 -20.41 -31.47 3.56
CA ASP A 347 -19.67 -31.34 2.29
C ASP A 347 -18.49 -30.38 2.47
N GLY A 348 -17.26 -30.83 2.20
CA GLY A 348 -16.05 -30.04 2.41
C GLY A 348 -15.95 -28.80 1.51
N ILE A 349 -16.55 -28.82 0.32
CA ILE A 349 -16.62 -27.64 -0.56
C ILE A 349 -17.54 -26.59 0.07
N ALA A 350 -18.71 -27.04 0.53
CA ALA A 350 -19.70 -26.18 1.16
C ALA A 350 -19.14 -25.57 2.45
N LYS A 351 -18.52 -26.39 3.32
CA LYS A 351 -18.05 -25.97 4.65
C LYS A 351 -16.85 -25.04 4.60
N ASP A 352 -15.79 -25.42 3.87
CA ASP A 352 -14.49 -24.72 3.96
C ASP A 352 -14.31 -23.67 2.86
N GLY A 353 -15.08 -23.75 1.78
CA GLY A 353 -14.94 -22.88 0.60
C GLY A 353 -16.12 -21.93 0.35
N LEU A 354 -17.36 -22.34 0.63
CA LEU A 354 -18.56 -21.67 0.09
C LEU A 354 -19.61 -21.24 1.12
N THR A 355 -19.38 -21.39 2.43
CA THR A 355 -20.26 -20.92 3.51
C THR A 355 -19.55 -19.84 4.32
N ASP A 356 -20.27 -18.76 4.64
CA ASP A 356 -19.75 -17.71 5.52
C ASP A 356 -19.63 -18.22 6.97
N ALA A 357 -18.50 -17.98 7.61
CA ALA A 357 -18.23 -18.49 8.96
C ALA A 357 -19.03 -17.78 10.06
N TYR A 358 -19.54 -16.58 9.79
CA TYR A 358 -20.21 -15.71 10.76
C TYR A 358 -21.74 -15.79 10.61
N ASP A 359 -22.24 -15.49 9.41
CA ASP A 359 -23.66 -15.55 9.04
C ASP A 359 -24.18 -16.98 8.85
N ARG A 360 -23.28 -17.96 8.61
CA ARG A 360 -23.60 -19.36 8.26
C ARG A 360 -24.47 -19.52 7.00
N ILE A 361 -24.34 -18.59 6.07
CA ILE A 361 -25.04 -18.60 4.77
C ILE A 361 -24.09 -18.96 3.62
N PRO A 362 -24.57 -19.59 2.53
CA PRO A 362 -23.77 -19.75 1.32
C PRO A 362 -23.33 -18.41 0.73
N MET A 363 -22.15 -18.36 0.12
CA MET A 363 -21.60 -17.16 -0.57
C MET A 363 -22.57 -16.54 -1.58
N GLY A 364 -23.44 -17.35 -2.20
CA GLY A 364 -24.50 -16.86 -3.09
C GLY A 364 -25.51 -15.93 -2.41
N LEU A 365 -25.84 -16.13 -1.13
CA LEU A 365 -26.68 -15.19 -0.38
C LEU A 365 -25.94 -13.89 -0.03
N CYS A 366 -24.61 -13.92 0.10
CA CYS A 366 -23.80 -12.70 0.20
C CYS A 366 -23.86 -11.90 -1.11
N ALA A 367 -23.87 -12.57 -2.27
CA ALA A 367 -24.08 -11.91 -3.56
C ALA A 367 -25.51 -11.34 -3.69
N GLU A 368 -26.56 -12.04 -3.25
CA GLU A 368 -27.94 -11.51 -3.23
C GLU A 368 -28.08 -10.28 -2.30
N LYS A 369 -27.40 -10.26 -1.14
CA LYS A 369 -27.33 -9.07 -0.26
C LYS A 369 -26.78 -7.85 -1.03
N THR A 370 -25.66 -8.02 -1.74
CA THR A 370 -25.06 -6.95 -2.55
C THR A 370 -25.93 -6.56 -3.74
N ALA A 371 -26.50 -7.53 -4.48
CA ALA A 371 -27.37 -7.25 -5.61
C ALA A 371 -28.59 -6.41 -5.20
N LYS A 372 -29.16 -6.68 -4.01
CA LYS A 372 -30.24 -5.87 -3.44
C LYS A 372 -29.78 -4.48 -2.98
N LYS A 373 -28.60 -4.37 -2.34
CA LYS A 373 -28.04 -3.08 -1.87
C LYS A 373 -27.74 -2.13 -3.02
N GLU A 374 -27.11 -2.65 -4.08
CA GLU A 374 -26.64 -1.88 -5.24
C GLU A 374 -27.63 -1.89 -6.42
N ASN A 375 -28.85 -2.40 -6.22
CA ASN A 375 -29.95 -2.50 -7.21
C ASN A 375 -29.59 -3.20 -8.55
N LEU A 376 -28.70 -4.19 -8.51
CA LEU A 376 -28.21 -4.91 -9.69
C LEU A 376 -29.25 -5.92 -10.18
N SER A 377 -29.93 -5.65 -11.30
CA SER A 377 -31.03 -6.48 -11.76
C SER A 377 -30.58 -7.85 -12.27
N ARG A 378 -31.50 -8.83 -12.23
CA ARG A 378 -31.33 -10.15 -12.84
C ARG A 378 -30.96 -10.07 -14.34
N VAL A 379 -31.47 -9.06 -15.06
CA VAL A 379 -31.22 -8.88 -16.50
C VAL A 379 -29.77 -8.44 -16.75
N ASP A 380 -29.24 -7.54 -15.91
CA ASP A 380 -27.86 -7.06 -16.02
C ASP A 380 -26.86 -8.17 -15.70
N GLN A 381 -27.14 -8.96 -14.64
CA GLN A 381 -26.35 -10.12 -14.24
C GLN A 381 -26.30 -11.19 -15.35
N ASP A 382 -27.46 -11.54 -15.94
CA ASP A 382 -27.51 -12.50 -17.04
C ASP A 382 -26.83 -11.97 -18.31
N THR A 383 -26.96 -10.66 -18.60
CA THR A 383 -26.29 -10.01 -19.74
C THR A 383 -24.77 -10.02 -19.58
N PHE A 384 -24.27 -9.68 -18.40
CA PHE A 384 -22.84 -9.75 -18.07
C PHE A 384 -22.29 -11.17 -18.18
N ALA A 385 -23.02 -12.16 -17.65
CA ALA A 385 -22.62 -13.55 -17.71
C ALA A 385 -22.63 -14.11 -19.15
N LYS A 386 -23.65 -13.78 -19.97
CA LYS A 386 -23.65 -14.08 -21.41
C LYS A 386 -22.42 -13.49 -22.11
N LEU A 387 -22.13 -12.21 -21.88
CA LEU A 387 -20.96 -11.52 -22.42
C LEU A 387 -19.64 -12.19 -21.99
N SER A 388 -19.57 -12.75 -20.78
CA SER A 388 -18.42 -13.53 -20.29
C SER A 388 -18.21 -14.83 -21.07
N TYR A 389 -19.28 -15.61 -21.30
CA TYR A 389 -19.24 -16.81 -22.15
C TYR A 389 -18.83 -16.48 -23.59
N GLU A 390 -19.41 -15.45 -24.21
CA GLU A 390 -19.07 -15.01 -25.58
C GLU A 390 -17.62 -14.54 -25.70
N ARG A 391 -17.12 -13.75 -24.73
CA ARG A 391 -15.71 -13.33 -24.67
C ARG A 391 -14.76 -14.52 -24.56
N THR A 392 -15.10 -15.51 -23.73
CA THR A 392 -14.28 -16.71 -23.49
C THR A 392 -14.26 -17.62 -24.73
N ALA A 393 -15.42 -17.87 -25.35
CA ALA A 393 -15.52 -18.64 -26.59
C ALA A 393 -14.75 -17.99 -27.73
N ARG A 394 -14.82 -16.65 -27.86
CA ARG A 394 -14.02 -15.88 -28.82
C ARG A 394 -12.52 -15.99 -28.54
N ALA A 395 -12.09 -15.84 -27.29
CA ALA A 395 -10.67 -15.94 -26.91
C ALA A 395 -10.09 -17.34 -27.18
N TRP A 396 -10.87 -18.40 -27.00
CA TRP A 396 -10.51 -19.76 -27.40
C TRP A 396 -10.43 -19.92 -28.93
N LYS A 397 -11.43 -19.43 -29.68
CA LYS A 397 -11.42 -19.44 -31.16
C LYS A 397 -10.23 -18.68 -31.76
N GLU A 398 -9.87 -17.55 -31.15
CA GLU A 398 -8.70 -16.73 -31.52
C GLU A 398 -7.36 -17.34 -31.02
N GLY A 399 -7.40 -18.39 -30.19
CA GLY A 399 -6.23 -19.08 -29.68
C GLY A 399 -5.43 -18.28 -28.64
N LYS A 400 -6.03 -17.30 -27.97
CA LYS A 400 -5.33 -16.39 -27.04
C LYS A 400 -4.66 -17.10 -25.86
N TYR A 401 -5.25 -18.20 -25.39
CA TYR A 401 -4.70 -18.98 -24.26
C TYR A 401 -3.53 -19.91 -24.61
N LYS A 402 -3.09 -19.99 -25.89
CA LYS A 402 -2.00 -20.87 -26.34
C LYS A 402 -0.68 -20.67 -25.59
N ALA A 403 -0.38 -19.45 -25.17
CA ALA A 403 0.85 -19.13 -24.43
C ALA A 403 0.77 -19.46 -22.92
N GLU A 404 -0.44 -19.71 -22.42
CA GLU A 404 -0.75 -19.79 -20.98
C GLU A 404 -1.00 -21.24 -20.56
N ILE A 405 -1.79 -21.98 -21.35
CA ILE A 405 -2.29 -23.33 -21.06
C ILE A 405 -1.20 -24.40 -21.07
N VAL A 406 -1.30 -25.35 -20.14
CA VAL A 406 -0.48 -26.56 -20.03
C VAL A 406 -1.40 -27.77 -20.12
N PRO A 407 -1.36 -28.56 -21.21
CA PRO A 407 -2.20 -29.75 -21.34
C PRO A 407 -1.95 -30.77 -20.22
N ILE A 408 -3.01 -31.39 -19.72
CA ILE A 408 -2.97 -32.40 -18.66
C ILE A 408 -3.38 -33.75 -19.24
N THR A 409 -2.47 -34.73 -19.16
CA THR A 409 -2.77 -36.12 -19.48
C THR A 409 -3.49 -36.77 -18.30
N VAL A 410 -4.69 -37.29 -18.55
CA VAL A 410 -5.56 -37.94 -17.56
C VAL A 410 -5.68 -39.41 -17.92
N THR A 411 -5.17 -40.29 -17.05
CA THR A 411 -5.30 -41.74 -17.22
C THR A 411 -6.73 -42.18 -16.87
N THR A 412 -7.42 -42.82 -17.82
CA THR A 412 -8.79 -43.34 -17.64
C THR A 412 -8.82 -44.86 -17.81
N LYS A 413 -9.93 -45.51 -17.44
CA LYS A 413 -10.17 -46.95 -17.73
C LYS A 413 -10.16 -47.30 -19.24
N LYS A 414 -10.17 -46.31 -20.14
CA LYS A 414 -10.13 -46.49 -21.60
C LYS A 414 -8.79 -46.05 -22.23
N GLY A 415 -7.77 -45.78 -21.41
CA GLY A 415 -6.49 -45.20 -21.84
C GLY A 415 -6.36 -43.72 -21.45
N GLU A 416 -5.32 -43.06 -21.97
CA GLU A 416 -5.01 -41.67 -21.64
C GLU A 416 -5.81 -40.65 -22.47
N VAL A 417 -6.21 -39.56 -21.83
CA VAL A 417 -6.95 -38.45 -22.46
C VAL A 417 -6.21 -37.15 -22.17
N ILE A 418 -5.86 -36.39 -23.20
CA ILE A 418 -5.16 -35.10 -23.07
C ILE A 418 -6.19 -33.97 -22.99
N VAL A 419 -6.39 -33.43 -21.79
CA VAL A 419 -7.21 -32.23 -21.55
C VAL A 419 -6.36 -31.00 -21.87
N LYS A 420 -6.76 -30.21 -22.88
CA LYS A 420 -5.96 -29.13 -23.47
C LYS A 420 -6.68 -27.79 -23.61
N GLU A 421 -7.90 -27.71 -23.11
CA GLU A 421 -8.84 -26.60 -23.36
C GLU A 421 -9.84 -26.53 -22.21
N ASP A 422 -10.30 -25.33 -21.84
CA ASP A 422 -11.24 -25.15 -20.73
C ASP A 422 -12.57 -25.86 -21.01
N GLU A 423 -13.17 -26.44 -19.98
CA GLU A 423 -14.39 -27.25 -20.12
C GLU A 423 -15.67 -26.40 -20.02
N GLU A 424 -15.67 -25.46 -19.07
CA GLU A 424 -16.90 -24.83 -18.56
C GLU A 424 -17.59 -23.88 -19.57
N TYR A 425 -16.82 -23.16 -20.39
CA TYR A 425 -17.37 -22.14 -21.29
C TYR A 425 -18.26 -22.72 -22.41
N ARG A 426 -18.24 -24.05 -22.60
CA ARG A 426 -19.10 -24.78 -23.55
C ARG A 426 -20.39 -25.32 -22.93
N LYS A 427 -20.53 -25.27 -21.60
CA LYS A 427 -21.70 -25.76 -20.85
C LYS A 427 -22.70 -24.63 -20.60
N VAL A 428 -23.18 -24.02 -21.68
CA VAL A 428 -24.13 -22.90 -21.63
C VAL A 428 -25.25 -23.06 -22.66
N ASP A 429 -26.44 -22.66 -22.26
CA ASP A 429 -27.63 -22.57 -23.11
C ASP A 429 -28.25 -21.18 -22.86
N PHE A 430 -28.07 -20.27 -23.81
CA PHE A 430 -28.43 -18.85 -23.65
C PHE A 430 -29.94 -18.60 -23.62
N GLU A 431 -30.76 -19.54 -24.12
CA GLU A 431 -32.22 -19.40 -24.08
C GLU A 431 -32.79 -19.97 -22.78
N LYS A 432 -32.25 -21.09 -22.28
CA LYS A 432 -32.56 -21.57 -20.92
C LYS A 432 -32.08 -20.61 -19.84
N MET A 433 -31.03 -19.84 -20.07
CA MET A 433 -30.49 -18.87 -19.10
C MET A 433 -31.59 -17.99 -18.48
N LYS A 434 -32.44 -17.39 -19.32
CA LYS A 434 -33.56 -16.52 -18.91
C LYS A 434 -34.58 -17.23 -18.01
N THR A 435 -34.79 -18.53 -18.20
CA THR A 435 -35.79 -19.34 -17.48
C THR A 435 -35.21 -20.11 -16.28
N LEU A 436 -33.92 -20.00 -16.01
CA LEU A 436 -33.32 -20.60 -14.82
C LEU A 436 -33.90 -19.98 -13.54
N ARG A 437 -34.30 -20.88 -12.64
CA ARG A 437 -34.59 -20.56 -11.24
C ARG A 437 -33.33 -20.03 -10.55
N THR A 438 -33.55 -19.15 -9.60
CA THR A 438 -32.56 -18.66 -8.66
C THR A 438 -31.98 -19.81 -7.83
N ALA A 439 -30.70 -19.71 -7.50
CA ALA A 439 -29.94 -20.79 -6.86
C ALA A 439 -29.93 -20.71 -5.33
N PHE A 440 -30.16 -19.53 -4.75
CA PHE A 440 -29.96 -19.27 -3.32
C PHE A 440 -31.18 -18.66 -2.61
N LEU A 441 -31.92 -17.76 -3.28
CA LEU A 441 -33.11 -17.11 -2.73
C LEU A 441 -34.27 -17.20 -3.72
N LYS A 442 -35.46 -17.61 -3.27
CA LYS A 442 -36.63 -17.86 -4.13
C LYS A 442 -36.95 -16.68 -5.07
N ASP A 443 -36.96 -15.47 -4.51
CA ASP A 443 -37.30 -14.24 -5.21
C ASP A 443 -36.04 -13.37 -5.42
N GLY A 444 -34.87 -14.01 -5.61
CA GLY A 444 -33.56 -13.39 -5.81
C GLY A 444 -33.17 -13.15 -7.28
N THR A 445 -31.86 -13.05 -7.52
CA THR A 445 -31.25 -12.71 -8.81
C THR A 445 -30.16 -13.69 -9.26
N ILE A 446 -29.48 -14.34 -8.32
CA ILE A 446 -28.34 -15.22 -8.61
C ILE A 446 -28.83 -16.60 -9.08
N THR A 447 -28.31 -17.07 -10.21
CA THR A 447 -28.64 -18.35 -10.83
C THR A 447 -27.40 -19.21 -11.07
N ALA A 448 -27.63 -20.49 -11.39
CA ALA A 448 -26.57 -21.39 -11.85
C ALA A 448 -25.85 -20.92 -13.14
N ALA A 449 -26.43 -20.03 -13.95
CA ALA A 449 -25.77 -19.50 -15.15
C ALA A 449 -24.94 -18.24 -14.87
N ASN A 450 -25.46 -17.29 -14.07
CA ASN A 450 -24.78 -16.02 -13.79
C ASN A 450 -23.75 -16.10 -12.63
N ALA A 451 -23.81 -17.11 -11.77
CA ALA A 451 -22.75 -17.43 -10.81
C ALA A 451 -21.54 -18.14 -11.44
N SER A 452 -20.36 -18.03 -10.79
CA SER A 452 -19.21 -18.91 -11.03
C SER A 452 -19.53 -20.36 -10.65
N LYS A 453 -18.80 -21.33 -11.24
CA LYS A 453 -19.02 -22.76 -11.00
C LYS A 453 -18.02 -23.31 -9.99
N ILE A 454 -18.23 -24.57 -9.63
CA ILE A 454 -17.26 -25.42 -8.92
C ILE A 454 -16.34 -26.03 -9.99
N ASN A 455 -15.03 -25.95 -9.81
CA ASN A 455 -14.04 -26.29 -10.85
C ASN A 455 -12.76 -26.93 -10.28
N ASP A 456 -11.97 -27.56 -11.14
CA ASP A 456 -10.61 -28.03 -10.87
C ASP A 456 -9.60 -27.27 -11.75
N GLY A 457 -8.44 -26.92 -11.20
CA GLY A 457 -7.36 -26.29 -11.99
C GLY A 457 -6.22 -25.74 -11.14
N ALA A 458 -5.13 -25.33 -11.79
CA ALA A 458 -4.01 -24.64 -11.15
C ALA A 458 -3.32 -23.64 -12.07
N ALA A 459 -2.74 -22.60 -11.49
CA ALA A 459 -1.93 -21.59 -12.15
C ALA A 459 -0.68 -21.25 -11.32
N ALA A 460 0.44 -20.97 -11.98
CA ALA A 460 1.69 -20.58 -11.37
C ALA A 460 2.36 -19.44 -12.15
N CYS A 461 3.17 -18.65 -11.45
CA CYS A 461 4.05 -17.62 -11.98
C CYS A 461 5.45 -17.82 -11.41
N LEU A 462 6.47 -17.73 -12.27
CA LEU A 462 7.86 -17.61 -11.87
C LEU A 462 8.17 -16.13 -11.63
N LEU A 463 8.46 -15.80 -10.38
CA LEU A 463 8.75 -14.46 -9.89
C LEU A 463 10.25 -14.36 -9.59
N MET A 464 10.86 -13.24 -9.98
CA MET A 464 12.28 -13.00 -9.76
C MET A 464 12.52 -11.56 -9.34
N THR A 465 13.65 -11.30 -8.68
CA THR A 465 14.24 -9.95 -8.66
C THR A 465 14.67 -9.56 -10.07
N ARG A 466 14.62 -8.27 -10.42
CA ARG A 466 15.09 -7.74 -11.71
C ARG A 466 16.52 -8.18 -12.00
N GLN A 467 17.40 -8.03 -11.01
CA GLN A 467 18.79 -8.46 -11.07
C GLN A 467 18.94 -9.95 -11.40
N ALA A 468 18.27 -10.85 -10.66
CA ALA A 468 18.38 -12.29 -10.93
C ALA A 468 17.82 -12.68 -12.32
N ALA A 469 16.84 -11.93 -12.84
CA ALA A 469 16.37 -12.12 -14.20
C ALA A 469 17.42 -11.69 -15.24
N ASP A 470 18.16 -10.60 -15.02
CA ASP A 470 19.28 -10.19 -15.89
C ASP A 470 20.46 -11.17 -15.80
N GLU A 471 20.87 -11.60 -14.60
CA GLU A 471 21.95 -12.57 -14.37
C GLU A 471 21.70 -13.92 -15.07
N LEU A 472 20.45 -14.37 -15.15
CA LEU A 472 20.06 -15.60 -15.83
C LEU A 472 19.60 -15.38 -17.29
N GLY A 473 19.84 -14.20 -17.87
CA GLY A 473 19.50 -13.89 -19.27
C GLY A 473 18.01 -13.98 -19.60
N CYS A 474 17.16 -13.89 -18.58
CA CYS A 474 15.72 -14.05 -18.68
C CYS A 474 15.04 -12.76 -19.11
N LYS A 475 13.98 -12.87 -19.90
CA LYS A 475 13.18 -11.73 -20.37
C LYS A 475 11.87 -11.62 -19.58
N PRO A 476 11.71 -10.62 -18.71
CA PRO A 476 10.43 -10.35 -18.04
C PRO A 476 9.25 -10.17 -19.01
N LEU A 477 8.11 -10.72 -18.62
CA LEU A 477 6.81 -10.50 -19.26
C LEU A 477 6.18 -9.19 -18.74
N ALA A 478 6.30 -8.94 -17.44
CA ALA A 478 5.80 -7.76 -16.75
C ALA A 478 6.52 -7.50 -15.41
N ARG A 479 6.37 -6.30 -14.87
CA ARG A 479 6.81 -5.85 -13.55
C ARG A 479 5.61 -5.77 -12.59
N ILE A 480 5.76 -6.13 -11.32
CA ILE A 480 4.68 -6.04 -10.32
C ILE A 480 4.86 -4.80 -9.45
N ILE A 481 4.06 -3.75 -9.72
CA ILE A 481 4.35 -2.39 -9.24
C ILE A 481 3.77 -2.05 -7.86
N ASP A 482 2.57 -2.54 -7.53
CA ASP A 482 1.89 -2.35 -6.24
C ASP A 482 1.13 -3.62 -5.84
N LYS A 483 0.96 -3.85 -4.52
CA LYS A 483 0.64 -5.15 -3.90
C LYS A 483 -0.24 -5.00 -2.65
N ASN A 484 -1.38 -4.33 -2.76
CA ASN A 484 -2.28 -4.06 -1.63
C ASN A 484 -3.29 -5.19 -1.31
N SER A 485 -3.48 -5.50 -0.01
CA SER A 485 -4.45 -6.48 0.51
C SER A 485 -5.47 -5.78 1.43
N ILE A 486 -6.61 -5.37 0.89
CA ILE A 486 -7.67 -4.69 1.66
C ILE A 486 -8.38 -5.67 2.62
N ARG A 487 -8.71 -5.22 3.84
CA ARG A 487 -9.62 -5.92 4.78
C ARG A 487 -11.06 -5.43 4.55
N GLN A 488 -12.03 -6.33 4.69
CA GLN A 488 -13.44 -6.00 4.63
C GLN A 488 -14.01 -5.88 6.05
N PHE A 489 -14.11 -4.65 6.55
CA PHE A 489 -15.04 -4.20 7.59
C PHE A 489 -15.57 -2.83 7.14
N GLU A 490 -16.83 -2.52 7.44
CA GLU A 490 -17.59 -1.42 6.84
C GLU A 490 -17.65 -0.19 7.77
N TYR A 491 -17.98 0.99 7.20
CA TYR A 491 -18.18 2.29 7.85
C TYR A 491 -16.94 2.97 8.49
N ASP A 492 -16.28 3.86 7.74
CA ASP A 492 -16.48 5.32 7.89
C ASP A 492 -15.89 6.10 6.69
N CYS A 493 -16.28 7.36 6.52
CA CYS A 493 -16.03 8.20 5.35
C CYS A 493 -14.66 8.88 5.33
N ARG A 494 -13.69 8.27 4.63
CA ARG A 494 -12.57 8.99 3.97
C ARG A 494 -12.36 8.44 2.56
N PRO A 495 -11.84 9.24 1.61
CA PRO A 495 -11.57 8.79 0.24
C PRO A 495 -10.39 7.82 0.21
N ASN A 496 -10.67 6.55 0.51
CA ASN A 496 -9.74 5.43 0.31
C ASN A 496 -9.34 5.40 -1.17
N ARG A 497 -8.08 5.78 -1.47
CA ARG A 497 -7.56 5.80 -2.84
C ARG A 497 -7.60 4.38 -3.41
N PHE A 498 -8.48 4.17 -4.39
CA PHE A 498 -8.58 2.92 -5.14
C PHE A 498 -7.29 2.70 -5.94
N PHE A 499 -6.48 1.70 -5.55
CA PHE A 499 -5.29 1.30 -6.30
C PHE A 499 -5.48 -0.07 -6.94
N LEU A 500 -5.20 -0.13 -8.24
CA LEU A 500 -5.44 -1.27 -9.11
C LEU A 500 -4.15 -2.09 -9.30
N PHE A 501 -4.27 -3.39 -9.55
CA PHE A 501 -3.14 -4.24 -9.93
C PHE A 501 -2.65 -3.90 -11.35
N TYR A 502 -1.80 -2.89 -11.48
CA TYR A 502 -1.18 -2.49 -12.73
C TYR A 502 -0.04 -3.45 -13.11
N ILE A 503 -0.37 -4.51 -13.85
CA ILE A 503 0.60 -5.36 -14.53
C ILE A 503 0.99 -4.67 -15.86
N THR A 504 2.00 -3.80 -15.81
CA THR A 504 2.52 -3.15 -17.02
C THR A 504 3.33 -4.16 -17.84
N LYS A 505 2.82 -4.51 -19.03
CA LYS A 505 3.60 -5.21 -20.06
C LYS A 505 4.83 -4.36 -20.40
N SER A 506 6.00 -4.98 -20.52
CA SER A 506 7.24 -4.27 -20.85
C SER A 506 7.25 -3.79 -22.32
N SER A 507 6.65 -2.63 -22.55
CA SER A 507 6.86 -1.83 -23.74
C SER A 507 8.18 -1.08 -23.57
N TYR A 508 9.13 -1.29 -24.48
CA TYR A 508 10.36 -0.51 -24.52
C TYR A 508 10.01 0.92 -24.94
N ILE A 509 10.30 1.87 -24.06
CA ILE A 509 10.66 3.24 -24.46
C ILE A 509 12.19 3.23 -24.56
N LYS A 510 12.74 3.92 -25.57
CA LYS A 510 14.19 4.00 -25.82
C LYS A 510 14.89 4.93 -24.83
#